data_AF-A0A672S423-F1
#
_entry.id   AF-A0A672S423-F1
#
_cell.length_a   1.000
_cell.length_b   1.000
_cell.length_c   1.000
_cell.angle_alpha   90.00
_cell.angle_beta   90.00
_cell.angle_gamma   90.00
#
_symmetry.space_group_name_H-M   'P 1'
#
loop_
_entity.id
_entity.type
_entity.pdbx_description
1 polymer ?
#
loop_
_entity_poly.entity_id
_entity_poly.type
_entity_poly.pdbx_seq_one_letter_code
_entity_poly.pdbx_strand_id
1 'polypeptide(L)'
;DCPVALYRLNFSPAAHQTEVSSCMAPENLHHLEGSTVFLLFCPHVIFPNMSKECANGLLGLVWVIAWIRDSEKVTVQAHEGFVRGVCSRFCGTSFLHDDKTIRQWNVEAPGDGVREEPGQGTVVFTGIDHHQREGTFVTCGQTVDIWDEQRSSPIRSFSWGVDRFSCIRYNPEETELLASCASDRSIVLYGTRESAPLRRVIMQLSSNTLYTYDIRNLDVPVNVHMDHVSAVLDVDYSPTGREFVSASFDKTFRIFPKDKGHSREVYHTKRMQHVICVRWSADNKYVLSGSDEMNIRLWKANASEKLGLLSAREKAAANYNKKLIEKFQHHPQVKRIARHRHLPRDVLKQK
;
A
#
# COMPACT_ATOMS: atom_id res chain seq x y z
N ASP A 1 -29.46 -14.31 -0.64
CA ASP A 1 -30.54 -14.41 0.36
C ASP A 1 -30.07 -14.05 1.76
N CYS A 2 -30.17 -12.77 2.12
CA CYS A 2 -30.05 -12.32 3.52
C CYS A 2 -31.47 -12.12 4.06
N PRO A 3 -31.88 -12.78 5.17
CA PRO A 3 -33.19 -12.53 5.75
C PRO A 3 -33.18 -11.15 6.43
N VAL A 4 -33.87 -10.20 5.83
CA VAL A 4 -34.13 -8.88 6.43
C VAL A 4 -35.18 -9.06 7.52
N ALA A 5 -34.74 -9.33 8.75
CA ALA A 5 -35.58 -9.19 9.94
C ALA A 5 -35.71 -7.70 10.27
N LEU A 6 -36.72 -7.05 9.69
CA LEU A 6 -37.14 -5.68 10.01
C LEU A 6 -37.79 -5.65 11.40
N TYR A 7 -36.99 -5.59 12.46
CA TYR A 7 -37.49 -5.15 13.76
C TYR A 7 -37.68 -3.63 13.73
N ARG A 8 -38.93 -3.16 13.57
CA ARG A 8 -39.34 -1.77 13.83
C ARG A 8 -39.15 -1.45 15.32
N LEU A 9 -37.95 -1.03 15.70
CA LEU A 9 -37.70 -0.31 16.95
C LEU A 9 -37.55 1.17 16.61
N ASN A 10 -38.08 2.04 17.48
CA ASN A 10 -38.02 3.50 17.35
C ASN A 10 -36.56 4.00 17.38
N PHE A 11 -35.85 3.88 16.26
CA PHE A 11 -34.48 4.33 16.14
C PHE A 11 -34.44 5.84 15.90
N SER A 12 -33.48 6.52 16.54
CA SER A 12 -33.14 7.89 16.13
C SER A 12 -32.72 7.86 14.66
N PRO A 13 -33.01 8.93 13.87
CA PRO A 13 -32.64 8.96 12.45
C PRO A 13 -31.15 8.66 12.21
N ALA A 14 -30.28 9.05 13.15
CA ALA A 14 -28.85 8.75 13.09
C ALA A 14 -28.53 7.25 13.24
N ALA A 15 -29.22 6.54 14.15
CA ALA A 15 -29.03 5.10 14.32
C ALA A 15 -29.45 4.32 13.07
N HIS A 16 -30.61 4.67 12.48
CA HIS A 16 -31.05 4.07 11.23
C HIS A 16 -30.04 4.29 10.09
N GLN A 17 -29.52 5.50 9.92
CA GLN A 17 -28.50 5.77 8.88
C GLN A 17 -27.19 5.02 9.15
N THR A 18 -26.80 4.87 10.42
CA THR A 18 -25.62 4.11 10.80
C THR A 18 -25.81 2.63 10.47
N GLU A 19 -26.99 2.06 10.74
CA GLU A 19 -27.33 0.68 10.35
C GLU A 19 -27.24 0.49 8.85
N VAL A 20 -27.87 1.36 8.05
CA VAL A 20 -27.80 1.30 6.58
C VAL A 20 -26.34 1.32 6.10
N SER A 21 -25.51 2.20 6.67
CA SER A 21 -24.08 2.27 6.31
C SER A 21 -23.30 1.03 6.71
N SER A 22 -23.65 0.39 7.84
CA SER A 22 -23.01 -0.84 8.32
C SER A 22 -23.45 -2.09 7.56
N CYS A 23 -24.68 -2.09 7.03
CA CYS A 23 -25.23 -3.16 6.21
C CYS A 23 -24.63 -3.17 4.80
N MET A 24 -24.14 -2.03 4.31
CA MET A 24 -23.32 -1.97 3.09
C MET A 24 -21.95 -2.58 3.40
N ALA A 25 -21.87 -3.90 3.24
CA ALA A 25 -20.68 -4.67 3.55
C ALA A 25 -19.50 -4.22 2.66
N PRO A 26 -18.25 -4.34 3.15
CA PRO A 26 -17.09 -4.22 2.31
C PRO A 26 -17.12 -5.32 1.25
N GLU A 27 -17.50 -4.96 0.03
CA GLU A 27 -17.53 -5.86 -1.12
C GLU A 27 -16.22 -5.78 -1.90
N ASN A 28 -15.67 -6.94 -2.23
CA ASN A 28 -14.63 -7.04 -3.23
C ASN A 28 -15.25 -6.78 -4.60
N LEU A 29 -14.79 -5.73 -5.29
CA LEU A 29 -15.37 -5.33 -6.57
C LEU A 29 -14.94 -6.24 -7.70
N HIS A 30 -13.68 -6.66 -7.71
CA HIS A 30 -13.13 -7.51 -8.74
C HIS A 30 -12.01 -8.39 -8.19
N HIS A 31 -11.95 -9.60 -8.74
CA HIS A 31 -10.86 -10.53 -8.52
C HIS A 31 -10.14 -10.71 -9.86
N LEU A 32 -8.84 -10.45 -9.88
CA LEU A 32 -8.01 -10.73 -11.05
C LEU A 32 -7.38 -12.10 -10.81
N GLU A 33 -7.87 -13.12 -11.51
CA GLU A 33 -7.32 -14.49 -11.47
C GLU A 33 -6.16 -14.60 -12.46
N GLY A 34 -5.00 -15.05 -11.97
CA GLY A 34 -3.83 -15.34 -12.80
C GLY A 34 -2.76 -16.03 -11.97
N SER A 35 -2.56 -17.33 -12.21
CA SER A 35 -1.70 -18.24 -11.45
C SER A 35 -0.19 -17.90 -11.45
N THR A 36 0.19 -16.78 -12.08
CA THR A 36 1.59 -16.32 -12.24
C THR A 36 1.64 -14.80 -12.42
N VAL A 37 0.62 -14.08 -11.94
CA VAL A 37 0.40 -12.67 -12.29
C VAL A 37 0.64 -11.78 -11.08
N PHE A 38 1.83 -11.21 -10.99
CA PHE A 38 2.10 -10.11 -10.08
C PHE A 38 1.68 -8.80 -10.77
N LEU A 39 0.40 -8.41 -10.63
CA LEU A 39 -0.01 -7.04 -11.03
C LEU A 39 0.51 -6.03 -10.00
N LEU A 40 1.48 -5.26 -10.41
CA LEU A 40 2.04 -4.16 -9.64
C LEU A 40 1.32 -2.88 -10.08
N PHE A 41 0.20 -2.55 -9.44
CA PHE A 41 -0.53 -1.34 -9.78
C PHE A 41 0.28 -0.10 -9.38
N CYS A 42 0.75 0.66 -10.38
CA CYS A 42 1.19 2.05 -10.30
C CYS A 42 0.03 3.01 -10.59
N PRO A 43 -0.40 3.85 -9.62
CA PRO A 43 -0.51 5.27 -9.97
C PRO A 43 0.73 6.14 -9.68
N HIS A 44 1.62 5.68 -8.81
CA HIS A 44 2.97 6.19 -8.47
C HIS A 44 3.33 5.59 -7.10
N VAL A 45 4.59 5.16 -6.90
CA VAL A 45 5.13 4.59 -5.64
C VAL A 45 4.86 3.08 -5.40
N ILE A 46 5.82 2.45 -4.73
CA ILE A 46 6.40 1.10 -4.90
C ILE A 46 6.21 0.24 -3.65
N PHE A 47 6.53 -1.05 -3.77
CA PHE A 47 6.52 -2.14 -2.79
C PHE A 47 7.82 -2.29 -2.01
N PRO A 48 7.77 -2.71 -0.72
CA PRO A 48 8.87 -3.38 -0.08
C PRO A 48 8.48 -4.81 0.31
N ASN A 49 9.34 -5.78 0.00
CA ASN A 49 9.27 -7.19 0.39
C ASN A 49 8.12 -8.02 -0.22
N MET A 50 8.46 -8.78 -1.27
CA MET A 50 7.78 -10.03 -1.63
C MET A 50 8.70 -11.23 -1.40
N SER A 51 8.21 -12.18 -0.60
CA SER A 51 8.63 -13.58 -0.45
C SER A 51 7.35 -14.34 -0.06
N LYS A 52 6.90 -15.44 -0.67
CA LYS A 52 7.61 -16.66 -1.08
C LYS A 52 6.68 -17.60 -1.92
N GLU A 53 7.29 -18.65 -2.50
CA GLU A 53 6.72 -19.97 -2.90
C GLU A 53 5.65 -20.06 -4.01
N CYS A 54 6.11 -20.30 -5.25
CA CYS A 54 5.41 -21.22 -6.15
C CYS A 54 6.22 -22.52 -6.24
N ALA A 55 5.87 -23.49 -5.40
CA ALA A 55 6.28 -24.88 -5.59
C ALA A 55 5.44 -25.47 -6.71
N ASN A 56 5.87 -25.30 -7.96
CA ASN A 56 5.48 -26.15 -9.09
C ASN A 56 6.47 -25.93 -10.23
N GLY A 57 7.64 -26.59 -10.16
CA GLY A 57 8.38 -27.25 -11.26
C GLY A 57 8.57 -26.59 -12.64
N LEU A 58 8.19 -25.34 -12.85
CA LEU A 58 8.36 -24.58 -14.07
C LEU A 58 8.97 -23.25 -13.67
N LEU A 59 10.10 -22.95 -14.30
CA LEU A 59 11.00 -21.83 -14.08
C LEU A 59 10.27 -20.54 -13.71
N GLY A 60 10.81 -19.80 -12.73
CA GLY A 60 10.25 -18.56 -12.20
C GLY A 60 10.07 -17.50 -13.28
N LEU A 61 8.84 -17.34 -13.74
CA LEU A 61 8.44 -16.30 -14.69
C LEU A 61 7.68 -15.22 -13.94
N VAL A 62 8.24 -14.01 -13.85
CA VAL A 62 7.51 -12.85 -13.32
C VAL A 62 6.92 -12.06 -14.47
N TRP A 63 5.59 -12.01 -14.53
CA TRP A 63 4.82 -11.24 -15.49
C TRP A 63 4.38 -9.91 -14.89
N VAL A 64 4.79 -8.79 -15.49
CA VAL A 64 4.34 -7.45 -15.10
C VAL A 64 3.19 -7.00 -15.98
N ILE A 65 2.10 -6.56 -15.36
CA ILE A 65 0.95 -5.99 -16.07
C ILE A 65 0.86 -4.50 -15.78
N ALA A 66 1.08 -3.69 -16.80
CA ALA A 66 0.76 -2.27 -16.80
C ALA A 66 -0.70 -2.08 -17.25
N TRP A 67 -1.48 -1.32 -16.49
CA TRP A 67 -2.85 -0.96 -16.86
C TRP A 67 -2.84 0.42 -17.50
N ILE A 68 -2.89 0.45 -18.84
CA ILE A 68 -3.26 1.66 -19.57
C ILE A 68 -4.78 1.62 -19.70
N ARG A 69 -5.44 2.75 -19.44
CA ARG A 69 -6.89 2.96 -19.50
C ARG A 69 -7.57 2.03 -20.51
N ASP A 70 -8.47 1.20 -20.00
CA ASP A 70 -9.35 0.29 -20.75
C ASP A 70 -8.67 -0.45 -21.90
N SER A 71 -8.28 -1.71 -21.60
CA SER A 71 -8.35 -2.89 -22.49
C SER A 71 -7.08 -3.63 -22.89
N GLU A 72 -5.87 -3.16 -22.61
CA GLU A 72 -4.67 -3.97 -22.89
C GLU A 72 -3.83 -4.31 -21.67
N LYS A 73 -3.72 -5.61 -21.39
CA LYS A 73 -2.79 -6.21 -20.44
C LYS A 73 -1.51 -6.54 -21.20
N VAL A 74 -0.51 -5.68 -21.09
CA VAL A 74 0.83 -6.04 -21.55
C VAL A 74 1.45 -6.93 -20.48
N THR A 75 1.84 -8.15 -20.83
CA THR A 75 2.51 -9.09 -19.93
C THR A 75 3.94 -9.31 -20.42
N VAL A 76 4.91 -9.09 -19.55
CA VAL A 76 6.33 -9.17 -19.89
C VAL A 76 7.02 -10.10 -18.93
N GLN A 77 7.78 -11.07 -19.46
CA GLN A 77 8.72 -11.85 -18.67
C GLN A 77 9.92 -10.97 -18.32
N ALA A 78 9.95 -10.48 -17.09
CA ALA A 78 10.96 -9.51 -16.68
C ALA A 78 12.29 -10.17 -16.29
N HIS A 79 12.24 -11.20 -15.46
CA HIS A 79 13.42 -11.86 -14.87
C HIS A 79 13.16 -13.35 -14.61
N GLU A 80 14.23 -14.14 -14.51
CA GLU A 80 14.19 -15.55 -14.08
C GLU A 80 14.14 -15.70 -12.54
N GLY A 81 14.57 -14.65 -11.82
CA GLY A 81 14.57 -14.55 -10.36
C GLY A 81 13.38 -13.79 -9.79
N PHE A 82 13.43 -13.52 -8.48
CA PHE A 82 12.37 -12.84 -7.77
C PHE A 82 12.44 -11.33 -8.00
N VAL A 83 11.37 -10.77 -8.54
CA VAL A 83 11.25 -9.31 -8.60
C VAL A 83 10.98 -8.78 -7.19
N ARG A 84 11.98 -8.11 -6.59
CA ARG A 84 11.92 -7.60 -5.20
C ARG A 84 11.31 -6.22 -5.09
N GLY A 85 11.43 -5.42 -6.14
CA GLY A 85 10.95 -4.05 -6.17
C GLY A 85 10.71 -3.60 -7.60
N VAL A 86 9.72 -2.71 -7.77
CA VAL A 86 9.28 -2.20 -9.07
C VAL A 86 8.88 -0.76 -8.93
N CYS A 87 9.36 0.08 -9.82
CA CYS A 87 9.03 1.49 -9.88
C CYS A 87 8.36 1.88 -11.20
N SER A 88 7.51 2.90 -11.17
CA SER A 88 7.21 3.66 -12.38
C SER A 88 7.86 5.04 -12.33
N ARG A 89 8.45 5.41 -13.46
CA ARG A 89 8.93 6.76 -13.74
C ARG A 89 7.76 7.72 -13.84
N PHE A 90 8.02 9.00 -13.56
CA PHE A 90 7.09 10.11 -13.76
C PHE A 90 6.44 10.15 -15.18
N CYS A 91 7.15 9.71 -16.23
CA CYS A 91 6.64 9.74 -17.60
C CYS A 91 5.82 8.49 -18.01
N GLY A 92 5.59 7.53 -17.10
CA GLY A 92 4.80 6.33 -17.37
C GLY A 92 5.58 5.10 -17.84
N THR A 93 6.90 5.22 -18.04
CA THR A 93 7.77 4.05 -18.21
C THR A 93 8.02 3.35 -16.87
N SER A 94 8.30 2.05 -16.87
CA SER A 94 8.41 1.25 -15.65
C SER A 94 9.81 0.66 -15.50
N PHE A 95 10.36 0.72 -14.29
CA PHE A 95 11.58 0.04 -13.87
C PHE A 95 11.24 -1.23 -13.11
N LEU A 96 11.89 -2.34 -13.47
CA LEU A 96 11.75 -3.64 -12.82
C LEU A 96 13.12 -4.08 -12.30
N HIS A 97 13.16 -4.70 -11.13
CA HIS A 97 14.41 -5.10 -10.51
C HIS A 97 14.38 -6.54 -9.99
N ASP A 98 15.48 -7.27 -10.22
CA ASP A 98 15.77 -8.61 -9.70
C ASP A 98 17.15 -8.63 -9.05
N ASP A 99 17.45 -9.68 -8.28
CA ASP A 99 18.54 -9.89 -7.32
C ASP A 99 19.97 -9.46 -7.76
N LYS A 100 20.23 -9.06 -9.01
CA LYS A 100 21.51 -8.49 -9.45
C LYS A 100 21.42 -7.38 -10.51
N THR A 101 20.25 -7.11 -11.08
CA THR A 101 20.13 -6.23 -12.25
C THR A 101 18.87 -5.40 -12.18
N ILE A 102 19.00 -4.13 -12.51
CA ILE A 102 17.87 -3.22 -12.74
C ILE A 102 17.56 -3.26 -14.23
N ARG A 103 16.36 -3.69 -14.62
CA ARG A 103 15.89 -3.61 -16.01
C ARG A 103 14.92 -2.45 -16.16
N GLN A 104 15.09 -1.68 -17.22
CA GLN A 104 14.18 -0.60 -17.55
C GLN A 104 13.29 -1.03 -18.72
N TRP A 105 12.00 -0.77 -18.58
CA TRP A 105 10.99 -1.15 -19.55
C TRP A 105 10.21 0.08 -19.98
N ASN A 106 10.26 0.37 -21.28
CA ASN A 106 9.38 1.37 -21.86
C ASN A 106 8.07 0.68 -22.25
N VAL A 107 6.98 1.08 -21.60
CA VAL A 107 5.62 0.67 -21.95
C VAL A 107 4.99 1.85 -22.66
N GLU A 108 5.13 1.87 -23.99
CA GLU A 108 4.41 2.84 -24.82
C GLU A 108 2.97 2.36 -25.06
N ALA A 109 2.14 3.27 -25.55
CA ALA A 109 0.72 3.07 -25.82
C ALA A 109 0.43 1.77 -26.63
N PRO A 110 -0.80 1.22 -26.53
CA PRO A 110 -1.15 -0.09 -27.12
C PRO A 110 -0.80 -0.16 -28.61
N GLY A 111 0.19 -1.01 -28.95
CA GLY A 111 0.63 -1.26 -30.32
C GLY A 111 2.14 -1.33 -30.52
N ASP A 112 2.92 -0.57 -29.75
CA ASP A 112 4.39 -0.59 -29.83
C ASP A 112 4.94 -1.53 -28.76
N GLY A 113 5.55 -2.62 -29.19
CA GLY A 113 6.06 -3.68 -28.32
C GLY A 113 6.96 -3.16 -27.19
N VAL A 114 6.98 -3.91 -26.10
CA VAL A 114 7.80 -3.61 -24.92
C VAL A 114 9.28 -3.57 -25.28
N ARG A 115 9.96 -2.46 -24.97
CA ARG A 115 11.41 -2.31 -25.18
C ARG A 115 12.15 -2.39 -23.85
N GLU A 116 13.14 -3.29 -23.80
CA GLU A 116 14.11 -3.39 -22.71
C GLU A 116 15.25 -2.40 -22.99
N GLU A 117 15.48 -1.48 -22.05
CA GLU A 117 16.64 -0.60 -22.05
C GLU A 117 17.75 -1.24 -21.21
N PRO A 118 19.04 -1.08 -21.59
CA PRO A 118 20.14 -1.74 -20.92
C PRO A 118 20.21 -1.37 -19.43
N GLY A 119 20.16 -2.42 -18.61
CA GLY A 119 20.14 -2.32 -17.16
C GLY A 119 21.45 -1.81 -16.54
N GLN A 120 21.35 -1.22 -15.36
CA GLN A 120 22.48 -0.65 -14.63
C GLN A 120 22.79 -1.46 -13.36
N GLY A 121 24.08 -1.64 -13.06
CA GLY A 121 24.59 -2.17 -11.79
C GLY A 121 24.54 -3.70 -11.63
N THR A 122 25.46 -4.22 -10.79
CA THR A 122 25.59 -5.64 -10.42
C THR A 122 25.61 -5.82 -8.89
N VAL A 123 24.56 -5.36 -8.21
CA VAL A 123 24.46 -5.47 -6.73
C VAL A 123 23.07 -6.00 -6.36
N VAL A 124 23.00 -6.75 -5.25
CA VAL A 124 21.74 -7.31 -4.74
C VAL A 124 20.96 -6.22 -4.01
N PHE A 125 19.83 -5.82 -4.56
CA PHE A 125 18.95 -4.83 -3.95
C PHE A 125 17.63 -5.46 -3.44
N THR A 126 17.07 -4.91 -2.38
CA THR A 126 15.79 -5.29 -1.72
C THR A 126 14.64 -4.40 -2.11
N GLY A 127 14.94 -3.15 -2.46
CA GLY A 127 13.95 -2.13 -2.74
C GLY A 127 14.51 -1.08 -3.68
N ILE A 128 13.60 -0.43 -4.37
CA ILE A 128 13.86 0.63 -5.32
C ILE A 128 12.82 1.74 -5.07
N ASP A 129 13.20 2.99 -5.28
CA ASP A 129 12.28 4.12 -5.41
C ASP A 129 12.74 5.17 -6.39
N HIS A 130 11.80 5.86 -7.04
CA HIS A 130 12.11 6.86 -8.05
C HIS A 130 11.69 8.25 -7.57
N HIS A 131 12.44 9.24 -8.00
CA HIS A 131 12.18 10.63 -7.70
C HIS A 131 10.98 11.16 -8.51
N GLN A 132 10.12 11.99 -7.94
CA GLN A 132 8.83 12.31 -8.58
C GLN A 132 8.90 13.36 -9.71
N ARG A 133 10.10 13.83 -10.06
CA ARG A 133 10.31 14.97 -10.97
C ARG A 133 11.57 14.77 -11.83
N GLU A 134 12.68 14.46 -11.17
CA GLU A 134 13.96 14.16 -11.80
C GLU A 134 14.06 12.69 -12.22
N GLY A 135 14.90 12.40 -13.22
CA GLY A 135 15.24 11.04 -13.67
C GLY A 135 16.27 10.36 -12.76
N THR A 136 16.08 10.49 -11.46
CA THR A 136 16.98 9.94 -10.44
C THR A 136 16.21 8.90 -9.65
N PHE A 137 16.84 7.76 -9.37
CA PHE A 137 16.24 6.71 -8.58
C PHE A 137 17.20 6.23 -7.50
N VAL A 138 16.66 5.51 -6.53
CA VAL A 138 17.38 5.02 -5.37
C VAL A 138 17.16 3.54 -5.26
N THR A 139 18.22 2.81 -4.97
CA THR A 139 18.15 1.41 -4.61
C THR A 139 18.62 1.21 -3.18
N CYS A 140 18.04 0.22 -2.50
CA CYS A 140 18.51 -0.21 -1.20
C CYS A 140 18.85 -1.69 -1.25
N GLY A 141 19.93 -2.09 -0.58
CA GLY A 141 20.38 -3.46 -0.45
C GLY A 141 21.25 -3.59 0.79
N GLN A 142 22.54 -3.88 0.59
CA GLN A 142 23.54 -3.70 1.64
C GLN A 142 23.91 -2.21 1.81
N THR A 143 23.93 -1.47 0.71
CA THR A 143 24.10 -0.03 0.64
C THR A 143 22.83 0.64 0.14
N VAL A 144 22.70 1.93 0.39
CA VAL A 144 21.70 2.78 -0.26
C VAL A 144 22.39 3.56 -1.35
N ASP A 145 22.02 3.33 -2.60
CA ASP A 145 22.68 3.92 -3.76
C ASP A 145 21.71 4.82 -4.52
N ILE A 146 22.16 6.04 -4.85
CA ILE A 146 21.44 6.99 -5.70
C ILE A 146 21.98 6.85 -7.12
N TRP A 147 21.09 6.65 -8.08
CA TRP A 147 21.38 6.44 -9.49
C TRP A 147 20.75 7.53 -10.34
N ASP A 148 21.45 7.86 -11.41
CA ASP A 148 20.93 8.67 -12.51
C ASP A 148 20.59 7.69 -13.64
N GLU A 149 19.43 7.80 -14.26
CA GLU A 149 19.03 6.91 -15.35
C GLU A 149 20.01 6.89 -16.52
N GLN A 150 20.78 7.96 -16.72
CA GLN A 150 21.76 8.03 -17.80
C GLN A 150 23.11 7.38 -17.45
N ARG A 151 23.33 6.99 -16.19
CA ARG A 151 24.64 6.55 -15.70
C ARG A 151 24.64 5.10 -15.26
N SER A 152 25.57 4.31 -15.79
CA SER A 152 25.78 2.91 -15.38
C SER A 152 26.43 2.74 -13.99
N SER A 153 26.80 3.83 -13.31
CA SER A 153 27.37 3.82 -11.98
C SER A 153 26.56 4.71 -11.05
N PRO A 154 26.45 4.36 -9.75
CA PRO A 154 25.71 5.17 -8.81
C PRO A 154 26.36 6.54 -8.66
N ILE A 155 25.55 7.60 -8.58
CA ILE A 155 26.01 8.95 -8.27
C ILE A 155 26.61 8.95 -6.86
N ARG A 156 25.94 8.27 -5.92
CA ARG A 156 26.30 8.22 -4.51
C ARG A 156 25.93 6.88 -3.91
N SER A 157 26.75 6.45 -2.97
CA SER A 157 26.56 5.22 -2.20
C SER A 157 26.71 5.53 -0.72
N PHE A 158 25.68 5.20 0.05
CA PHE A 158 25.65 5.35 1.51
C PHE A 158 25.78 3.97 2.17
N SER A 159 26.77 3.84 3.06
CA SER A 159 26.95 2.65 3.90
C SER A 159 26.96 3.07 5.37
N TRP A 160 26.28 2.30 6.23
CA TRP A 160 26.08 2.63 7.65
C TRP A 160 26.55 1.51 8.58
N GLY A 161 27.30 0.53 8.07
CA GLY A 161 27.71 -0.65 8.83
C GLY A 161 26.55 -1.52 9.31
N VAL A 162 25.39 -1.47 8.61
CA VAL A 162 24.24 -2.34 8.85
C VAL A 162 24.20 -3.41 7.77
N ASP A 163 23.76 -4.61 8.11
CA ASP A 163 23.74 -5.75 7.19
C ASP A 163 22.87 -5.50 5.95
N ARG A 164 21.67 -4.97 6.13
CA ARG A 164 20.72 -4.80 5.02
C ARG A 164 19.64 -3.77 5.31
N PHE A 165 19.32 -2.99 4.29
CA PHE A 165 18.13 -2.15 4.23
C PHE A 165 16.97 -2.93 3.62
N SER A 166 15.79 -2.86 4.20
CA SER A 166 14.61 -3.61 3.73
C SER A 166 13.75 -2.80 2.77
N CYS A 167 13.62 -1.50 3.00
CA CYS A 167 12.82 -0.60 2.17
C CYS A 167 13.43 0.79 2.11
N ILE A 168 13.08 1.51 1.05
CA ILE A 168 13.49 2.89 0.83
C ILE A 168 12.37 3.66 0.14
N ARG A 169 12.13 4.90 0.58
CA ARG A 169 11.09 5.77 0.03
C ARG A 169 11.56 7.21 -0.08
N TYR A 170 11.26 7.82 -1.21
CA TYR A 170 11.32 9.25 -1.40
C TYR A 170 10.12 9.92 -0.73
N ASN A 171 10.36 11.10 -0.16
CA ASN A 171 9.26 11.98 0.19
C ASN A 171 8.66 12.58 -1.10
N PRO A 172 7.33 12.46 -1.32
CA PRO A 172 6.70 12.97 -2.53
C PRO A 172 6.71 14.50 -2.65
N GLU A 173 6.74 15.23 -1.52
CA GLU A 173 6.71 16.70 -1.50
C GLU A 173 8.13 17.29 -1.44
N GLU A 174 8.89 16.95 -0.40
CA GLU A 174 10.31 17.34 -0.28
C GLU A 174 11.17 16.28 -0.95
N THR A 175 11.27 16.34 -2.28
CA THR A 175 11.82 15.25 -3.10
C THR A 175 13.30 14.94 -2.87
N GLU A 176 14.00 15.80 -2.14
CA GLU A 176 15.40 15.62 -1.75
C GLU A 176 15.58 14.82 -0.47
N LEU A 177 14.48 14.49 0.23
CA LEU A 177 14.52 13.66 1.42
C LEU A 177 14.11 12.23 1.08
N LEU A 178 14.89 11.30 1.61
CA LEU A 178 14.59 9.88 1.53
C LEU A 178 14.75 9.22 2.90
N ALA A 179 13.96 8.18 3.13
CA ALA A 179 13.99 7.39 4.33
C ALA A 179 14.19 5.92 3.97
N SER A 180 15.03 5.23 4.74
CA SER A 180 15.19 3.78 4.64
C SER A 180 14.92 3.12 5.99
N CYS A 181 14.47 1.87 5.93
CA CYS A 181 14.39 1.02 7.10
C CYS A 181 15.48 -0.05 7.03
N ALA A 182 16.18 -0.25 8.13
CA ALA A 182 17.25 -1.24 8.23
C ALA A 182 16.86 -2.44 9.11
N SER A 183 17.58 -3.54 8.95
CA SER A 183 17.32 -4.82 9.65
C SER A 183 17.45 -4.74 11.17
N ASP A 184 18.20 -3.78 11.69
CA ASP A 184 18.42 -3.55 13.12
C ASP A 184 17.33 -2.68 13.79
N ARG A 185 16.15 -2.57 13.15
CA ARG A 185 15.01 -1.73 13.55
C ARG A 185 15.30 -0.24 13.50
N SER A 186 16.35 0.17 12.79
CA SER A 186 16.63 1.58 12.58
C SER A 186 15.91 2.15 11.37
N ILE A 187 15.54 3.42 11.50
CA ILE A 187 15.10 4.26 10.38
C ILE A 187 16.23 5.25 10.13
N VAL A 188 16.68 5.33 8.88
CA VAL A 188 17.76 6.23 8.43
C VAL A 188 17.19 7.22 7.44
N LEU A 189 17.46 8.50 7.68
CA LEU A 189 17.11 9.60 6.80
C LEU A 189 18.34 10.05 6.02
N TYR A 190 18.15 10.39 4.75
CA TYR A 190 19.20 10.92 3.90
C TYR A 190 18.67 12.14 3.16
N GLY A 191 19.55 13.12 2.99
CA GLY A 191 19.36 14.21 2.05
C GLY A 191 20.07 13.84 0.76
N THR A 192 19.38 13.92 -0.37
CA THR A 192 20.02 13.65 -1.67
C THR A 192 21.15 14.63 -1.90
N ARG A 193 21.15 15.85 -1.39
CA ARG A 193 22.25 16.81 -1.59
C ARG A 193 23.51 16.47 -0.79
N GLU A 194 23.36 15.82 0.34
CA GLU A 194 24.44 15.60 1.30
C GLU A 194 25.24 14.34 0.95
N SER A 195 26.53 14.33 1.30
CA SER A 195 27.38 13.14 1.15
C SER A 195 27.24 12.18 2.33
N ALA A 196 26.70 12.66 3.44
CA ALA A 196 26.47 11.88 4.64
C ALA A 196 24.96 11.71 4.89
N PRO A 197 24.55 10.61 5.51
CA PRO A 197 23.18 10.41 5.98
C PRO A 197 22.84 11.41 7.09
N LEU A 198 21.63 11.96 7.06
CA LEU A 198 21.18 13.02 7.97
C LEU A 198 21.07 12.53 9.42
N ARG A 199 20.33 11.44 9.61
CA ARG A 199 19.98 10.95 10.95
C ARG A 199 19.64 9.48 10.89
N ARG A 200 20.07 8.73 11.90
CA ARG A 200 19.58 7.38 12.18
C ARG A 200 18.95 7.35 13.56
N VAL A 201 17.81 6.66 13.66
CA VAL A 201 17.11 6.44 14.92
C VAL A 201 16.80 4.96 15.05
N ILE A 202 17.17 4.35 16.18
CA ILE A 202 16.84 2.96 16.50
C ILE A 202 15.50 2.97 17.21
N MET A 203 14.51 2.33 16.61
CA MET A 203 13.13 2.42 17.06
C MET A 203 12.76 1.22 17.93
N GLN A 204 12.03 1.47 19.02
CA GLN A 204 11.40 0.42 19.83
C GLN A 204 9.99 0.16 19.30
N LEU A 205 9.91 -0.47 18.12
CA LEU A 205 8.64 -0.75 17.44
C LEU A 205 8.15 -2.15 17.81
N SER A 206 6.85 -2.27 18.08
CA SER A 206 6.15 -3.56 18.01
C SER A 206 5.79 -3.85 16.56
N SER A 207 5.97 -5.10 16.10
CA SER A 207 5.67 -5.51 14.73
C SER A 207 4.20 -5.33 14.35
N ASN A 208 3.30 -5.32 15.33
CA ASN A 208 1.84 -5.34 15.11
C ASN A 208 1.22 -3.94 15.23
N THR A 209 2.05 -2.92 15.39
CA THR A 209 1.64 -1.55 15.66
C THR A 209 2.24 -0.63 14.62
N LEU A 210 1.48 0.37 14.19
CA LEU A 210 2.01 1.40 13.30
C LEU A 210 2.30 2.68 14.09
N TYR A 211 3.30 3.40 13.65
CA TYR A 211 3.78 4.60 14.33
C TYR A 211 3.87 5.73 13.32
N THR A 212 3.27 6.86 13.64
CA THR A 212 3.42 8.10 12.89
C THR A 212 4.45 8.96 13.60
N TYR A 213 5.49 9.37 12.89
CA TYR A 213 6.58 10.20 13.41
C TYR A 213 6.61 11.56 12.72
N ASP A 214 7.07 12.57 13.46
CA ASP A 214 7.52 13.83 12.86
C ASP A 214 9.02 13.70 12.57
N ILE A 215 9.43 14.02 11.34
CA ILE A 215 10.83 13.99 10.92
C ILE A 215 11.71 14.91 11.78
N ARG A 216 11.15 15.99 12.33
CA ARG A 216 11.87 16.96 13.16
C ARG A 216 12.09 16.46 14.58
N ASN A 217 11.22 15.58 15.07
CA ASN A 217 11.28 15.02 16.41
C ASN A 217 10.97 13.51 16.37
N LEU A 218 12.01 12.72 16.15
CA LEU A 218 11.92 11.26 15.99
C LEU A 218 11.98 10.49 17.31
N ASP A 219 12.23 11.18 18.43
CA ASP A 219 12.37 10.51 19.73
C ASP A 219 11.03 10.00 20.25
N VAL A 220 9.92 10.66 19.88
CA VAL A 220 8.57 10.31 20.31
C VAL A 220 7.63 10.21 19.09
N PRO A 221 6.84 9.12 18.96
CA PRO A 221 5.82 9.04 17.92
C PRO A 221 4.69 10.04 18.19
N VAL A 222 4.23 10.72 17.15
CA VAL A 222 3.07 11.63 17.19
C VAL A 222 1.80 10.85 17.48
N ASN A 223 1.66 9.69 16.84
CA ASN A 223 0.49 8.83 17.03
C ASN A 223 0.89 7.36 16.90
N VAL A 224 0.17 6.50 17.61
CA VAL A 224 0.37 5.06 17.62
C VAL A 224 -0.93 4.38 17.24
N HIS A 225 -0.90 3.60 16.18
CA HIS A 225 -2.05 2.93 15.59
C HIS A 225 -2.05 1.46 15.95
N MET A 226 -3.03 1.06 16.76
CA MET A 226 -3.15 -0.26 17.35
C MET A 226 -4.46 -0.89 16.90
N ASP A 227 -4.37 -2.04 16.23
CA ASP A 227 -5.54 -2.87 15.91
C ASP A 227 -5.18 -4.18 15.20
N HIS A 228 -4.00 -4.22 14.56
CA HIS A 228 -3.45 -5.43 13.99
C HIS A 228 -3.06 -6.41 15.08
N VAL A 229 -3.31 -7.68 14.78
CA VAL A 229 -3.02 -8.77 15.70
C VAL A 229 -1.65 -9.37 15.42
N SER A 230 -1.24 -9.36 14.16
CA SER A 230 0.06 -9.85 13.69
C SER A 230 0.87 -8.74 13.04
N ALA A 231 2.04 -9.09 12.51
CA ALA A 231 2.97 -8.14 11.94
C ALA A 231 2.32 -7.35 10.79
N VAL A 232 2.60 -6.04 10.75
CA VAL A 232 2.24 -5.18 9.63
C VAL A 232 3.31 -5.33 8.56
N LEU A 233 2.88 -5.64 7.33
CA LEU A 233 3.79 -5.90 6.22
C LEU A 233 4.00 -4.68 5.34
N ASP A 234 2.93 -3.91 5.09
CA ASP A 234 2.95 -2.78 4.16
C ASP A 234 1.98 -1.69 4.58
N VAL A 235 2.28 -0.45 4.18
CA VAL A 235 1.53 0.75 4.51
C VAL A 235 1.55 1.70 3.32
N ASP A 236 0.39 2.24 2.98
CA ASP A 236 0.29 3.27 1.95
C ASP A 236 -0.64 4.41 2.38
N TYR A 237 -0.28 5.63 2.05
CA TYR A 237 -1.08 6.81 2.38
C TYR A 237 -2.15 7.04 1.32
N SER A 238 -3.32 7.52 1.75
CA SER A 238 -4.25 8.12 0.81
C SER A 238 -3.59 9.31 0.13
N PRO A 239 -3.85 9.57 -1.16
CA PRO A 239 -3.35 10.77 -1.85
C PRO A 239 -3.76 12.08 -1.17
N THR A 240 -4.80 12.05 -0.34
CA THR A 240 -5.24 13.21 0.45
C THR A 240 -4.45 13.42 1.75
N GLY A 241 -3.64 12.45 2.17
CA GLY A 241 -2.87 12.46 3.41
C GLY A 241 -3.71 12.41 4.70
N ARG A 242 -5.03 12.21 4.61
CA ARG A 242 -5.94 12.19 5.77
C ARG A 242 -6.07 10.82 6.41
N GLU A 243 -5.93 9.79 5.58
CA GLU A 243 -6.03 8.39 5.96
C GLU A 243 -4.87 7.64 5.35
N PHE A 244 -4.60 6.46 5.89
CA PHE A 244 -3.66 5.50 5.32
C PHE A 244 -4.24 4.10 5.47
N VAL A 245 -3.75 3.19 4.63
CA VAL A 245 -4.09 1.79 4.66
C VAL A 245 -2.88 0.99 5.10
N SER A 246 -3.12 -0.12 5.79
CA SER A 246 -2.08 -1.00 6.26
C SER A 246 -2.47 -2.46 6.08
N ALA A 247 -1.54 -3.25 5.58
CA ALA A 247 -1.67 -4.68 5.38
C ALA A 247 -0.99 -5.43 6.52
N SER A 248 -1.59 -6.55 6.94
CA SER A 248 -1.01 -7.39 7.97
C SER A 248 -0.99 -8.87 7.57
N PHE A 249 -0.06 -9.56 8.22
CA PHE A 249 0.01 -11.01 8.23
C PHE A 249 -1.22 -11.67 8.89
N ASP A 250 -2.09 -10.93 9.58
CA ASP A 250 -3.34 -11.45 10.15
C ASP A 250 -4.47 -11.68 9.11
N LYS A 251 -4.12 -11.66 7.81
CA LYS A 251 -5.02 -11.85 6.65
C LYS A 251 -6.07 -10.76 6.52
N THR A 252 -5.78 -9.59 7.09
CA THR A 252 -6.63 -8.41 6.95
C THR A 252 -5.79 -7.23 6.50
N PHE A 253 -6.47 -6.26 5.91
CA PHE A 253 -5.94 -4.91 5.84
C PHE A 253 -6.93 -3.97 6.51
N ARG A 254 -6.38 -2.88 7.05
CA ARG A 254 -7.13 -1.92 7.86
C ARG A 254 -6.86 -0.51 7.36
N ILE A 255 -7.90 0.30 7.35
CA ILE A 255 -7.84 1.73 7.02
C ILE A 255 -7.84 2.52 8.32
N PHE A 256 -6.85 3.40 8.48
CA PHE A 256 -6.65 4.22 9.66
C PHE A 256 -6.75 5.72 9.29
N PRO A 257 -7.52 6.50 10.06
CA PRO A 257 -7.40 7.95 10.02
C PRO A 257 -6.07 8.38 10.64
N LYS A 258 -5.38 9.35 10.05
CA LYS A 258 -4.05 9.80 10.54
C LYS A 258 -4.06 10.21 12.03
N ASP A 259 -5.16 10.83 12.46
CA ASP A 259 -5.29 11.44 13.79
C ASP A 259 -5.81 10.47 14.86
N LYS A 260 -6.20 9.23 14.49
CA LYS A 260 -6.82 8.26 15.40
C LYS A 260 -5.99 7.00 15.48
N GLY A 261 -5.68 6.55 16.70
CA GLY A 261 -4.92 5.33 16.93
C GLY A 261 -5.66 4.01 16.65
N HIS A 262 -6.90 4.05 16.15
CA HIS A 262 -7.68 2.84 15.84
C HIS A 262 -8.23 2.90 14.42
N SER A 263 -8.39 1.71 13.84
CA SER A 263 -8.88 1.53 12.48
C SER A 263 -10.31 2.01 12.34
N ARG A 264 -10.58 2.66 11.20
CA ARG A 264 -11.92 3.04 10.77
C ARG A 264 -12.66 1.83 10.21
N GLU A 265 -11.98 1.06 9.37
CA GLU A 265 -12.53 -0.11 8.69
C GLU A 265 -11.49 -1.24 8.60
N VAL A 266 -12.01 -2.46 8.58
CA VAL A 266 -11.27 -3.71 8.44
C VAL A 266 -11.86 -4.48 7.28
N TYR A 267 -11.01 -4.92 6.36
CA TYR A 267 -11.40 -5.71 5.21
C TYR A 267 -10.79 -7.09 5.32
N HIS A 268 -11.61 -8.11 5.09
CA HIS A 268 -11.20 -9.50 5.06
C HIS A 268 -12.10 -10.32 4.14
N THR A 269 -11.62 -11.49 3.74
CA THR A 269 -12.42 -12.48 3.02
C THR A 269 -11.94 -13.86 3.42
N LYS A 270 -12.84 -14.86 3.43
CA LYS A 270 -12.51 -16.24 3.84
C LYS A 270 -11.36 -16.86 3.03
N ARG A 271 -11.26 -16.52 1.74
CA ARG A 271 -10.18 -16.99 0.86
C ARG A 271 -8.89 -16.20 1.03
N MET A 272 -8.97 -14.99 1.57
CA MET A 272 -7.83 -14.09 1.71
C MET A 272 -6.79 -14.68 2.68
N GLN A 273 -5.56 -14.84 2.20
CA GLN A 273 -4.42 -15.23 3.02
C GLN A 273 -3.65 -13.98 3.48
N HIS A 274 -2.37 -14.13 3.83
CA HIS A 274 -1.53 -13.03 4.32
C HIS A 274 -1.52 -11.89 3.29
N VAL A 275 -1.87 -10.69 3.72
CA VAL A 275 -1.86 -9.52 2.82
C VAL A 275 -0.46 -8.94 2.88
N ILE A 276 0.29 -9.12 1.78
CA ILE A 276 1.70 -8.74 1.71
C ILE A 276 1.84 -7.27 1.34
N CYS A 277 1.01 -6.79 0.41
CA CYS A 277 1.09 -5.43 -0.07
C CYS A 277 -0.30 -4.78 -0.18
N VAL A 278 -0.33 -3.46 -0.02
CA VAL A 278 -1.55 -2.69 -0.11
C VAL A 278 -1.27 -1.33 -0.72
N ARG A 279 -2.22 -0.84 -1.52
CA ARG A 279 -2.01 0.39 -2.26
C ARG A 279 -3.29 1.20 -2.42
N TRP A 280 -3.19 2.50 -2.18
CA TRP A 280 -4.28 3.43 -2.40
C TRP A 280 -4.29 3.92 -3.84
N SER A 281 -5.47 3.95 -4.46
CA SER A 281 -5.62 4.51 -5.81
C SER A 281 -5.45 6.03 -5.81
N ALA A 282 -4.86 6.61 -6.86
CA ALA A 282 -4.69 8.08 -6.95
C ALA A 282 -6.02 8.85 -6.92
N ASP A 283 -7.13 8.23 -7.30
CA ASP A 283 -8.48 8.81 -7.23
C ASP A 283 -9.08 8.82 -5.81
N ASN A 284 -8.35 8.29 -4.82
CA ASN A 284 -8.73 8.17 -3.42
C ASN A 284 -9.97 7.29 -3.14
N LYS A 285 -10.51 6.59 -4.15
CA LYS A 285 -11.78 5.84 -4.01
C LYS A 285 -11.58 4.34 -3.78
N TYR A 286 -10.43 3.81 -4.13
CA TYR A 286 -10.17 2.39 -4.09
C TYR A 286 -8.88 2.05 -3.36
N VAL A 287 -8.85 0.82 -2.88
CA VAL A 287 -7.70 0.21 -2.24
C VAL A 287 -7.45 -1.12 -2.94
N LEU A 288 -6.20 -1.36 -3.29
CA LEU A 288 -5.74 -2.60 -3.88
C LEU A 288 -5.01 -3.41 -2.82
N SER A 289 -5.26 -4.71 -2.77
CA SER A 289 -4.56 -5.62 -1.86
C SER A 289 -3.94 -6.77 -2.65
N GLY A 290 -2.65 -7.03 -2.44
CA GLY A 290 -1.98 -8.24 -2.89
C GLY A 290 -1.82 -9.24 -1.74
N SER A 291 -2.34 -10.44 -1.95
CA SER A 291 -2.33 -11.53 -0.98
C SER A 291 -1.37 -12.63 -1.43
N ASP A 292 -0.86 -13.39 -0.47
CA ASP A 292 0.03 -14.54 -0.69
C ASP A 292 -0.58 -15.64 -1.58
N GLU A 293 -1.91 -15.67 -1.70
CA GLU A 293 -2.64 -16.54 -2.63
C GLU A 293 -2.51 -16.13 -4.11
N MET A 294 -1.59 -15.21 -4.43
CA MET A 294 -1.31 -14.68 -5.76
C MET A 294 -2.47 -13.90 -6.40
N ASN A 295 -3.49 -13.57 -5.62
CA ASN A 295 -4.65 -12.81 -6.10
C ASN A 295 -4.56 -11.35 -5.69
N ILE A 296 -5.00 -10.51 -6.61
CA ILE A 296 -5.14 -9.07 -6.38
C ILE A 296 -6.61 -8.71 -6.37
N ARG A 297 -6.99 -7.97 -5.31
CA ARG A 297 -8.36 -7.57 -5.07
C ARG A 297 -8.48 -6.06 -5.04
N LEU A 298 -9.59 -5.57 -5.56
CA LEU A 298 -9.95 -4.17 -5.58
C LEU A 298 -11.11 -3.93 -4.60
N TRP A 299 -10.87 -3.02 -3.67
CA TRP A 299 -11.79 -2.66 -2.61
C TRP A 299 -12.19 -1.20 -2.75
N LYS A 300 -13.40 -0.86 -2.33
CA LYS A 300 -13.73 0.54 -2.10
C LYS A 300 -13.00 1.04 -0.87
N ALA A 301 -12.40 2.22 -0.96
CA ALA A 301 -11.87 2.92 0.20
C ALA A 301 -12.97 3.20 1.21
N ASN A 302 -14.18 3.57 0.78
CA ASN A 302 -15.36 3.70 1.64
C ASN A 302 -16.42 2.65 1.26
N ALA A 303 -16.69 1.68 2.14
CA ALA A 303 -17.62 0.59 1.83
C ALA A 303 -19.05 1.05 1.48
N SER A 304 -19.57 2.06 2.21
CA SER A 304 -20.93 2.59 2.02
C SER A 304 -21.07 3.57 0.85
N GLU A 305 -19.97 3.92 0.18
CA GLU A 305 -20.02 4.84 -0.95
C GLU A 305 -20.53 4.13 -2.21
N LYS A 306 -21.55 4.74 -2.84
CA LYS A 306 -22.10 4.25 -4.10
C LYS A 306 -21.12 4.54 -5.24
N LEU A 307 -20.99 3.60 -6.17
CA LEU A 307 -20.21 3.78 -7.38
C LEU A 307 -21.02 4.55 -8.42
N GLY A 308 -20.33 5.31 -9.28
CA GLY A 308 -20.93 6.06 -10.38
C GLY A 308 -21.27 7.52 -10.04
N LEU A 309 -22.02 8.15 -10.94
CA LEU A 309 -22.42 9.54 -10.81
C LEU A 309 -23.65 9.63 -9.90
N LEU A 310 -23.49 10.30 -8.75
CA LEU A 310 -24.57 10.62 -7.82
C LEU A 310 -25.29 11.88 -8.26
N SER A 311 -26.62 11.88 -8.22
CA SER A 311 -27.40 13.11 -8.42
C SER A 311 -27.10 14.12 -7.30
N ALA A 312 -27.22 15.42 -7.59
CA ALA A 312 -26.98 16.48 -6.61
C ALA A 312 -27.82 16.29 -5.32
N ARG A 313 -29.08 15.83 -5.47
CA ARG A 313 -29.97 15.52 -4.35
C ARG A 313 -29.44 14.36 -3.49
N GLU A 314 -28.94 13.30 -4.14
CA GLU A 314 -28.40 12.14 -3.44
C GLU A 314 -27.09 12.47 -2.72
N LYS A 315 -26.22 13.26 -3.35
CA LYS A 315 -24.99 13.76 -2.74
C LYS A 315 -25.27 14.63 -1.52
N ALA A 316 -26.26 15.53 -1.62
CA ALA A 316 -26.70 16.35 -0.49
C ALA A 316 -27.25 15.50 0.66
N ALA A 317 -28.05 14.48 0.35
CA ALA A 317 -28.57 13.54 1.35
C ALA A 317 -27.44 12.74 2.03
N ALA A 318 -26.47 12.23 1.26
CA ALA A 318 -25.32 11.52 1.81
C ALA A 318 -24.47 12.41 2.74
N ASN A 319 -24.22 13.66 2.33
CA ASN A 319 -23.49 14.63 3.15
C ASN A 319 -24.23 14.98 4.44
N TYR A 320 -25.57 15.14 4.36
CA TYR A 320 -26.41 15.36 5.53
C TYR A 320 -26.33 14.17 6.50
N ASN A 321 -26.45 12.94 5.99
CA ASN A 321 -26.36 11.72 6.79
C ASN A 321 -24.98 11.57 7.45
N LYS A 322 -23.88 11.86 6.74
CA LYS A 322 -22.53 11.82 7.29
C LYS A 322 -22.36 12.80 8.46
N LYS A 323 -22.84 14.05 8.30
CA LYS A 323 -22.84 15.06 9.37
C LYS A 323 -23.70 14.64 10.57
N LEU A 324 -24.82 13.96 10.30
CA LEU A 324 -25.70 13.46 11.36
C LEU A 324 -25.01 12.37 12.19
N ILE A 325 -24.35 11.40 11.54
CA ILE A 325 -23.59 10.34 12.22
C ILE A 325 -22.47 10.95 13.06
N GLU A 326 -21.74 11.93 12.52
CA GLU A 326 -20.68 12.65 13.23
C GLU A 326 -21.21 13.39 14.46
N LYS A 327 -22.34 14.10 14.32
CA LYS A 327 -23.00 14.80 15.44
C LYS A 327 -23.43 13.86 16.56
N PHE A 328 -23.91 12.66 16.22
CA PHE A 328 -24.41 11.68 17.19
C PHE A 328 -23.42 10.55 17.50
N GLN A 329 -22.13 10.70 17.19
CA GLN A 329 -21.10 9.66 17.35
C GLN A 329 -20.94 9.16 18.80
N HIS A 330 -21.26 10.00 19.79
CA HIS A 330 -21.13 9.68 21.21
C HIS A 330 -22.34 8.91 21.76
N HIS A 331 -23.46 8.86 21.03
CA HIS A 331 -24.64 8.14 21.47
C HIS A 331 -24.36 6.63 21.53
N PRO A 332 -24.67 5.92 22.64
CA PRO A 332 -24.20 4.55 22.86
C PRO A 332 -24.69 3.57 21.79
N GLN A 333 -25.93 3.70 21.31
CA GLN A 333 -26.45 2.85 20.25
C GLN A 333 -25.75 3.09 18.91
N VAL A 334 -25.55 4.37 18.53
CA VAL A 334 -24.88 4.75 17.27
C VAL A 334 -23.43 4.27 17.30
N LYS A 335 -22.73 4.52 18.41
CA LYS A 335 -21.36 4.06 18.63
C LYS A 335 -21.24 2.55 18.57
N ARG A 336 -22.19 1.80 19.14
CA ARG A 336 -22.20 0.33 19.10
C ARG A 336 -22.36 -0.17 17.67
N ILE A 337 -23.32 0.38 16.91
CA ILE A 337 -23.57 0.00 15.52
C ILE A 337 -22.36 0.35 14.63
N ALA A 338 -21.83 1.57 14.76
CA ALA A 338 -20.69 2.02 13.97
C ALA A 338 -19.41 1.19 14.19
N ARG A 339 -19.20 0.70 15.41
CA ARG A 339 -18.05 -0.16 15.77
C ARG A 339 -18.25 -1.63 15.44
N HIS A 340 -19.48 -2.07 15.25
CA HIS A 340 -19.76 -3.48 15.01
C HIS A 340 -19.29 -3.86 13.59
N ARG A 341 -18.31 -4.77 13.52
CA ARG A 341 -17.81 -5.35 12.27
C ARG A 341 -17.69 -6.86 12.46
N HIS A 342 -18.06 -7.62 11.44
CA HIS A 342 -17.84 -9.06 11.44
C HIS A 342 -16.37 -9.32 11.19
N LEU A 343 -15.66 -9.91 12.15
CA LEU A 343 -14.26 -10.31 12.02
C LEU A 343 -14.16 -11.84 11.92
N PRO A 344 -13.13 -12.37 11.23
CA PRO A 344 -12.90 -13.80 11.21
C PRO A 344 -12.55 -14.28 12.62
N ARG A 345 -12.96 -15.52 12.94
CA ARG A 345 -12.81 -16.10 14.28
C ARG A 345 -11.35 -16.11 14.75
N ASP A 346 -10.41 -16.29 13.83
CA ASP A 346 -8.98 -16.35 14.15
C ASP A 346 -8.45 -15.02 14.68
N VAL A 347 -8.86 -13.91 14.06
CA VAL A 347 -8.52 -12.55 14.52
C VAL A 347 -9.25 -12.21 15.82
N LEU A 348 -10.49 -12.68 15.98
CA LEU A 348 -11.29 -12.41 17.19
C LEU A 348 -10.73 -13.11 18.43
N LYS A 349 -10.15 -14.31 18.28
CA LYS A 349 -9.57 -15.09 19.40
C LYS A 349 -8.26 -14.51 19.94
N GLN A 350 -7.55 -13.76 19.10
CA GLN A 350 -6.23 -13.22 19.39
C GLN A 350 -6.27 -11.74 19.84
N LYS A 351 -7.44 -11.09 19.73
CA LYS A 351 -7.74 -9.82 20.40
C LYS A 351 -8.23 -10.08 21.81
#